data_AF-A0A093TKV1-F1
#
_entry.id   AF-A0A093TKV1-F1
#
_cell.length_a   1.000
_cell.length_b   1.000
_cell.length_c   1.000
_cell.angle_alpha   90.00
_cell.angle_beta   90.00
_cell.angle_gamma   90.00
#
_symmetry.space_group_name_H-M   'P 1'
#
loop_
_entity.id
_entity.type
_entity.pdbx_description
1 polymer ?
#
loop_
_entity_poly.entity_id
_entity_poly.type
_entity_poly.pdbx_seq_one_letter_code
_entity_poly.pdbx_strand_id
1 'polypeptide(L)'
;MVSIALEVTCSFVAWLFLYACFCYRNKHRSYEWSCRLVTLLHGVIVTGLSGYVALLDGPWPLTHAGSPNTSLQIHVLSLTLGYFIFDLGWCLYFQTEGDLMLRKILKKYGSWTNLRSMNAPVKTNGHLTAH
;
A
#
# COMPACT_ATOMS: atom_id res chain seq x y z
N MET A 1 -7.05 10.83 -19.64
CA MET A 1 -7.11 10.49 -18.20
C MET A 1 -6.41 9.16 -18.02
N VAL A 2 -5.14 9.16 -17.60
CA VAL A 2 -4.49 7.89 -17.21
C VAL A 2 -5.19 7.41 -15.94
N SER A 3 -5.52 6.12 -15.85
CA SER A 3 -6.15 5.57 -14.65
C SER A 3 -5.21 5.70 -13.46
N ILE A 4 -5.71 6.20 -12.32
CA ILE A 4 -4.94 6.31 -11.06
C ILE A 4 -4.28 4.97 -10.71
N ALA A 5 -4.98 3.86 -10.91
CA ALA A 5 -4.43 2.52 -10.71
C ALA A 5 -3.18 2.23 -11.57
N LEU A 6 -3.15 2.70 -12.82
CA LEU A 6 -1.98 2.54 -13.70
C LEU A 6 -0.82 3.40 -13.20
N GLU A 7 -1.10 4.62 -12.77
CA GLU A 7 -0.11 5.58 -12.26
C GLU A 7 0.54 5.10 -10.97
N VAL A 8 -0.26 4.55 -10.06
CA VAL A 8 0.19 3.90 -8.83
C VAL A 8 1.02 2.65 -9.14
N THR A 9 0.56 1.80 -10.07
CA THR A 9 1.31 0.61 -10.49
C THR A 9 2.66 0.97 -11.12
N CYS A 10 2.67 1.98 -11.99
CA CYS A 10 3.90 2.48 -12.62
C CYS A 10 4.87 3.05 -11.57
N SER A 11 4.36 3.84 -10.63
CA SER A 11 5.16 4.40 -9.54
C SER A 11 5.76 3.28 -8.67
N PHE A 12 4.97 2.27 -8.33
CA PHE A 12 5.45 1.10 -7.59
C PHE A 12 6.59 0.36 -8.33
N VAL A 13 6.43 0.12 -9.63
CA VAL A 13 7.47 -0.51 -10.46
C VAL A 13 8.73 0.36 -10.53
N ALA A 14 8.59 1.68 -10.64
CA ALA A 14 9.72 2.61 -10.63
C ALA A 14 10.49 2.55 -9.30
N TRP A 15 9.78 2.51 -8.17
CA TRP A 15 10.40 2.36 -6.83
C TRP A 15 11.12 1.02 -6.67
N LEU A 16 10.51 -0.08 -7.14
CA LEU A 16 11.16 -1.40 -7.16
C LEU A 16 12.43 -1.41 -8.02
N PHE A 17 12.39 -0.77 -9.19
CA PHE A 17 13.55 -0.69 -10.07
C PHE A 17 14.68 0.13 -9.43
N LEU A 18 14.36 1.29 -8.84
CA LEU A 18 15.33 2.09 -8.09
C LEU A 18 15.94 1.31 -6.94
N TYR A 19 15.11 0.58 -6.18
CA TYR A 19 15.56 -0.31 -5.13
C TYR A 19 16.56 -1.37 -5.66
N ALA A 20 16.22 -2.05 -6.75
CA ALA A 20 17.09 -3.05 -7.38
C ALA A 20 18.41 -2.43 -7.86
N CYS A 21 18.38 -1.23 -8.44
CA CYS A 21 19.57 -0.48 -8.85
C CYS A 21 20.47 -0.14 -7.65
N PHE A 22 19.90 0.30 -6.53
CA PHE A 22 20.67 0.59 -5.32
C PHE A 22 21.27 -0.67 -4.70
N CYS A 23 20.55 -1.78 -4.70
CA CYS A 23 21.08 -3.07 -4.27
C CYS A 23 22.20 -3.58 -5.18
N TYR A 24 22.08 -3.39 -6.49
CA TYR A 24 23.13 -3.76 -7.43
C TYR A 24 24.40 -2.92 -7.23
N ARG A 25 24.25 -1.59 -7.09
CA ARG A 25 25.40 -0.69 -6.89
C ARG A 25 26.03 -0.84 -5.50
N ASN A 26 25.23 -1.00 -4.46
CA ASN A 26 25.71 -1.13 -3.10
C ASN A 26 25.68 -2.59 -2.63
N LYS A 27 26.20 -3.51 -3.46
CA LYS A 27 26.25 -4.94 -3.16
C LYS A 27 26.99 -5.30 -1.85
N HIS A 28 27.82 -4.37 -1.36
CA HIS A 28 28.57 -4.49 -0.09
C HIS A 28 27.80 -3.94 1.14
N ARG A 29 26.62 -3.33 0.97
CA ARG A 29 25.80 -2.77 2.06
C ARG A 29 24.57 -3.64 2.30
N SER A 30 24.03 -3.58 3.52
CA SER A 30 22.81 -4.31 3.89
C SER A 30 21.60 -3.85 3.06
N TYR A 31 20.67 -4.76 2.80
CA TYR A 31 19.43 -4.49 2.06
C TYR A 31 18.56 -3.39 2.70
N GLU A 32 18.66 -3.21 4.02
CA GLU A 32 18.03 -2.11 4.76
C GLU A 32 18.56 -0.75 4.34
N TRP A 33 19.86 -0.67 4.00
CA TRP A 33 20.51 0.57 3.61
C TRP A 33 19.97 1.07 2.27
N SER A 34 19.80 0.16 1.32
CA SER A 34 19.14 0.45 0.05
C SER A 34 17.69 0.91 0.25
N CYS A 35 16.94 0.29 1.17
CA CYS A 35 15.57 0.71 1.49
C CYS A 35 15.54 2.14 2.06
N ARG A 36 16.39 2.45 3.06
CA ARG A 36 16.51 3.80 3.63
C ARG A 36 16.85 4.87 2.59
N LEU A 37 17.67 4.53 1.60
CA LEU A 37 18.00 5.44 0.50
C LEU A 37 16.76 5.71 -0.39
N VAL A 38 15.98 4.66 -0.69
CA VAL A 38 14.71 4.81 -1.43
C VAL A 38 13.72 5.68 -0.65
N THR A 39 13.58 5.46 0.66
CA THR A 39 12.75 6.29 1.55
C THR A 39 13.18 7.75 1.53
N LEU A 40 14.49 8.00 1.59
CA LEU A 40 15.03 9.36 1.57
C LEU A 40 14.74 10.05 0.24
N LEU A 41 14.92 9.35 -0.88
CA LEU A 41 14.60 9.89 -2.21
C LEU A 41 13.10 10.16 -2.37
N HIS A 42 12.25 9.26 -1.89
CA HIS A 42 10.81 9.48 -1.83
C HIS A 42 10.49 10.76 -1.05
N GLY A 43 11.05 10.92 0.15
CA GLY A 43 10.87 12.13 0.96
C GLY A 43 11.29 13.40 0.23
N VAL A 44 12.48 13.42 -0.37
CA VAL A 44 12.98 14.58 -1.11
C VAL A 44 12.10 14.92 -2.31
N ILE A 45 11.71 13.91 -3.10
CA ILE A 45 10.88 14.10 -4.30
C ILE A 45 9.48 14.58 -3.92
N VAL A 46 8.82 13.94 -2.95
CA VAL A 46 7.46 14.30 -2.53
C VAL A 46 7.42 15.66 -1.85
N THR A 47 8.38 15.98 -0.98
CA THR A 47 8.46 17.31 -0.34
C THR A 47 8.77 18.40 -1.37
N GLY A 48 9.69 18.15 -2.30
CA GLY A 48 10.01 19.09 -3.38
C GLY A 48 8.81 19.35 -4.30
N LEU A 49 8.14 18.30 -4.77
CA LEU A 49 6.97 18.42 -5.64
C LEU A 49 5.78 19.05 -4.91
N SER A 50 5.53 18.67 -3.65
CA SER A 50 4.45 19.26 -2.85
C SER A 50 4.72 20.74 -2.54
N GLY A 51 5.98 21.10 -2.25
CA GLY A 51 6.39 22.49 -2.05
C GLY A 51 6.25 23.31 -3.34
N TYR A 52 6.65 22.75 -4.48
CA TYR A 52 6.45 23.37 -5.79
C TYR A 52 4.97 23.63 -6.07
N VAL A 53 4.10 22.63 -5.86
CA VAL A 53 2.65 22.79 -5.99
C VAL A 53 2.11 23.82 -5.00
N ALA A 54 2.56 23.83 -3.75
CA ALA A 54 2.03 24.76 -2.75
C ALA A 54 2.47 26.21 -2.95
N LEU A 55 3.65 26.44 -3.53
CA LEU A 55 4.27 27.77 -3.61
C LEU A 55 4.19 28.43 -5.00
N LEU A 56 4.18 27.63 -6.09
CA LEU A 56 4.30 28.16 -7.45
C LEU A 56 3.06 27.89 -8.32
N ASP A 57 2.51 26.67 -8.29
CA ASP A 57 1.56 26.19 -9.31
C ASP A 57 0.14 25.91 -8.79
N GLY A 58 -0.04 25.82 -7.47
CA GLY A 58 -1.30 25.45 -6.85
C GLY A 58 -2.15 26.67 -6.48
N PRO A 59 -3.49 26.55 -6.52
CA PRO A 59 -4.36 27.57 -5.97
C PRO A 59 -4.01 27.77 -4.49
N TRP A 60 -3.81 29.03 -4.09
CA TRP A 60 -3.34 29.37 -2.75
C TRP A 60 -4.15 28.61 -1.69
N PRO A 61 -3.50 27.82 -0.80
CA PRO A 61 -4.20 26.91 0.11
C PRO A 61 -5.17 27.61 1.07
N LEU A 62 -5.01 28.93 1.25
CA LEU A 62 -5.85 29.77 2.09
C LEU A 62 -7.04 30.43 1.37
N THR A 63 -7.08 30.43 0.03
CA THR A 63 -8.14 31.14 -0.74
C THR A 63 -9.05 30.24 -1.55
N HIS A 64 -8.66 29.00 -1.82
CA HIS A 64 -9.40 28.07 -2.69
C HIS A 64 -9.49 26.67 -2.05
N ALA A 65 -9.90 26.60 -0.79
CA ALA A 65 -10.16 25.35 -0.11
C ALA A 65 -11.36 24.64 -0.78
N GLY A 66 -11.10 23.50 -1.44
CA GLY A 66 -12.14 22.67 -2.06
C GLY A 66 -12.13 22.58 -3.59
N SER A 67 -11.11 23.11 -4.27
CA SER A 67 -10.94 22.85 -5.72
C SER A 67 -10.58 21.37 -5.98
N PRO A 68 -10.98 20.77 -7.11
CA PRO A 68 -10.53 19.44 -7.48
C PRO A 68 -9.00 19.37 -7.52
N ASN A 69 -8.44 18.23 -7.10
CA ASN A 69 -7.00 18.02 -7.05
C ASN A 69 -6.37 18.29 -8.42
N THR A 70 -5.26 19.04 -8.44
CA THR A 70 -4.52 19.26 -9.69
C THR A 70 -3.89 17.94 -10.17
N SER A 71 -3.62 17.85 -11.47
CA SER A 71 -2.94 16.67 -12.04
C SER A 71 -1.61 16.37 -11.34
N LEU A 72 -0.87 17.41 -10.93
CA LEU A 72 0.36 17.27 -10.14
C LEU A 72 0.12 16.69 -8.75
N GLN A 73 -0.94 17.11 -8.04
CA GLN A 73 -1.29 16.53 -6.74
C GLN A 73 -1.66 15.05 -6.86
N ILE A 74 -2.39 14.67 -7.92
CA ILE A 74 -2.71 13.26 -8.21
C ILE A 74 -1.44 12.45 -8.49
N HIS A 75 -0.45 13.03 -9.18
CA HIS A 75 0.84 12.41 -9.43
C HIS A 75 1.65 12.20 -8.15
N VAL A 76 1.73 13.24 -7.30
CA VAL A 76 2.40 13.16 -5.99
C VAL A 76 1.73 12.14 -5.09
N LEU A 77 0.39 12.11 -5.07
CA LEU A 77 -0.38 11.12 -4.34
C LEU A 77 -0.09 9.70 -4.85
N SER A 78 -0.08 9.51 -6.17
CA SER A 78 0.20 8.20 -6.79
C SER A 78 1.64 7.73 -6.53
N LEU A 79 2.61 8.64 -6.58
CA LEU A 79 4.01 8.38 -6.23
C LEU A 79 4.16 7.95 -4.76
N THR A 80 3.47 8.64 -3.86
CA THR A 80 3.48 8.35 -2.43
C THR A 80 2.81 7.01 -2.13
N LEU A 81 1.65 6.75 -2.75
CA LEU A 81 0.93 5.49 -2.58
C LEU A 81 1.72 4.31 -3.14
N GLY A 82 2.36 4.47 -4.31
CA GLY A 82 3.25 3.47 -4.89
C GLY A 82 4.45 3.16 -3.99
N TYR A 83 5.08 4.19 -3.39
CA TYR A 83 6.14 4.00 -2.41
C TYR A 83 5.65 3.27 -1.16
N PHE A 84 4.47 3.62 -0.62
CA PHE A 84 3.91 2.97 0.55
C PHE A 84 3.67 1.47 0.33
N ILE A 85 3.15 1.08 -0.84
CA ILE A 85 2.97 -0.33 -1.20
C ILE A 85 4.33 -1.05 -1.28
N PHE A 86 5.35 -0.38 -1.82
CA PHE A 86 6.72 -0.88 -1.84
C PHE A 86 7.28 -1.08 -0.42
N ASP A 87 7.17 -0.08 0.45
CA ASP A 87 7.66 -0.10 1.83
C ASP A 87 6.97 -1.19 2.66
N LEU A 88 5.65 -1.34 2.51
CA LEU A 88 4.88 -2.41 3.12
C LEU A 88 5.31 -3.80 2.62
N GLY A 89 5.45 -3.97 1.30
CA GLY A 89 5.91 -5.23 0.71
C GLY A 89 7.33 -5.60 1.14
N TRP A 90 8.22 -4.60 1.22
CA TRP A 90 9.58 -4.75 1.72
C TRP A 90 9.60 -5.19 3.19
N CYS A 91 8.81 -4.52 4.05
CA CYS A 91 8.66 -4.89 5.45
C CYS A 91 8.14 -6.31 5.60
N LEU A 92 7.12 -6.72 4.82
CA LEU A 92 6.58 -8.09 4.86
C LEU A 92 7.59 -9.14 4.41
N TYR A 93 8.45 -8.82 3.44
CA TYR A 93 9.45 -9.76 2.91
C TYR A 93 10.66 -9.92 3.85
N PHE A 94 11.20 -8.82 4.42
CA PHE A 94 12.38 -8.86 5.29
C PHE A 94 12.06 -9.02 6.79
N GLN A 95 10.90 -8.56 7.30
CA GLN A 95 10.46 -8.86 8.67
C GLN A 95 9.71 -10.20 8.74
N THR A 96 10.42 -11.30 8.54
CA THR A 96 9.90 -12.67 8.66
C THR A 96 9.40 -13.08 10.05
N GLU A 97 9.34 -12.19 11.05
CA GLU A 97 8.58 -12.43 12.29
C GLU A 97 7.07 -12.10 12.15
N GLY A 98 6.69 -11.25 11.19
CA GLY A 98 5.30 -10.88 10.92
C GLY A 98 4.50 -11.94 10.16
N ASP A 99 5.17 -12.84 9.44
CA ASP A 99 4.54 -13.92 8.67
C ASP A 99 3.84 -14.92 9.61
N LEU A 100 4.32 -15.07 10.85
CA LEU A 100 3.63 -15.79 11.92
C LEU A 100 2.35 -15.08 12.36
N MET A 101 2.33 -13.74 12.45
CA MET A 101 1.13 -12.99 12.84
C MET A 101 0.10 -12.94 11.72
N LEU A 102 0.52 -12.77 10.47
CA LEU A 102 -0.39 -12.78 9.32
C LEU A 102 -0.99 -14.18 9.12
N ARG A 103 -0.18 -15.24 9.22
CA ARG A 103 -0.71 -16.63 9.24
C ARG A 103 -1.62 -16.88 10.43
N LYS A 104 -1.33 -16.34 11.62
CA LYS A 104 -2.21 -16.45 12.80
C LYS A 104 -3.54 -15.75 12.56
N ILE A 105 -3.55 -14.55 11.99
CA ILE A 105 -4.77 -13.80 11.68
C ILE A 105 -5.55 -14.52 10.57
N LEU A 106 -4.89 -14.99 9.51
CA LEU A 106 -5.53 -15.74 8.42
C LEU A 106 -6.11 -17.07 8.92
N LYS A 107 -5.39 -17.82 9.76
CA LYS A 107 -5.91 -19.02 10.43
C LYS A 107 -7.08 -18.68 11.36
N LYS A 108 -6.99 -17.60 12.12
CA LYS A 108 -8.06 -17.16 13.01
C LYS A 108 -9.31 -16.77 12.20
N TYR A 109 -9.13 -16.09 11.08
CA TYR A 109 -10.19 -15.76 10.13
C TYR A 109 -10.83 -17.03 9.56
N GLY A 110 -10.01 -17.98 9.08
CA GLY A 110 -10.47 -19.27 8.54
C GLY A 110 -11.18 -20.16 9.57
N SER A 111 -10.73 -20.11 10.83
CA SER A 111 -11.37 -20.80 11.95
C SER A 111 -12.71 -20.15 12.31
N TRP A 112 -12.77 -18.82 12.33
CA TRP A 112 -13.99 -18.08 12.58
C TRP A 112 -15.03 -18.27 11.46
N THR A 113 -14.61 -18.33 10.20
CA THR A 113 -15.50 -18.62 9.07
C THR A 113 -16.00 -20.07 9.08
N ASN A 114 -15.15 -21.04 9.43
CA ASN A 114 -15.60 -22.43 9.63
C ASN A 114 -16.60 -22.55 10.79
N LEU A 115 -16.34 -21.87 11.91
CA LEU A 115 -17.25 -21.87 13.06
C LEU A 115 -18.60 -21.23 12.70
N ARG A 116 -18.60 -20.15 11.92
CA ARG A 116 -19.83 -19.56 11.38
C ARG A 116 -20.56 -20.51 10.41
N SER A 117 -19.83 -21.29 9.63
CA SER A 117 -20.42 -22.33 8.76
C SER A 117 -21.06 -23.48 9.55
N MET A 118 -20.46 -23.91 10.67
CA MET A 118 -21.04 -24.94 11.55
C MET A 118 -22.25 -24.45 12.33
N ASN A 119 -22.28 -23.16 12.70
CA ASN A 119 -23.42 -22.56 13.42
C ASN A 119 -24.51 -22.02 12.48
N ALA A 120 -24.40 -22.25 11.17
CA ALA A 120 -25.50 -21.97 10.27
C ALA A 120 -26.68 -22.88 10.66
N PRO A 121 -27.91 -22.34 10.81
CA PRO A 121 -29.04 -23.15 11.25
C PRO A 121 -29.28 -24.27 10.23
N VAL A 122 -29.03 -25.51 10.65
CA VAL A 122 -29.49 -26.69 9.93
C VAL A 122 -31.00 -26.55 9.82
N LYS A 123 -31.47 -26.39 8.58
CA LYS A 123 -32.89 -26.39 8.24
C LYS A 123 -33.39 -27.81 8.53
N THR A 124 -33.81 -28.06 9.77
CA THR A 124 -34.50 -29.30 10.14
C THR A 124 -35.85 -29.25 9.43
N ASN A 125 -35.94 -29.92 8.29
CA ASN A 125 -37.22 -30.10 7.61
C ASN A 125 -38.08 -30.98 8.52
N GLY A 126 -38.96 -30.32 9.27
CA GLY A 126 -39.92 -30.98 10.15
C GLY A 126 -40.83 -31.88 9.33
N HIS A 127 -40.56 -33.18 9.40
CA HIS A 127 -41.50 -34.20 8.98
C HIS A 127 -42.19 -34.74 10.24
N LEU A 128 -43.32 -34.12 10.59
CA LEU A 128 -44.25 -34.63 11.59
C LEU A 128 -45.01 -35.81 10.96
N THR A 129 -44.68 -37.04 11.36
CA THR A 129 -45.58 -38.18 11.17
C THR A 129 -46.54 -38.23 12.34
N ALA A 130 -47.78 -37.80 12.09
CA ALA A 130 -48.92 -38.01 12.98
C ALA A 130 -49.21 -39.51 13.11
N HIS A 131 -49.53 -39.95 14.33
CA HIS A 131 -50.03 -41.30 14.61
C HIS A 131 -51.24 -41.21 15.54
#